data_AF-Q7WUK6-F1
#
_entry.id   AF-Q7WUK6-F1
#
_cell.length_a   1.000
_cell.length_b   1.000
_cell.length_c   1.000
_cell.angle_alpha   90.00
_cell.angle_beta   90.00
_cell.angle_gamma   90.00
#
_symmetry.space_group_name_H-M   'P 1'
#
loop_
_entity.id
_entity.type
_entity.pdbx_description
1 polymer ?
#
loop_
_entity_poly.entity_id
_entity_poly.type
_entity_poly.pdbx_seq_one_letter_code
_entity_poly.pdbx_strand_id
1 'polypeptide(L)'
;DTPAAFRKACHNFVYVENIGCEDNQAGEVGDDAELDKLLLDAYWQLVGDNDSVYLGDLGTKLKQLDSAFDPRTYGSASLKKLIINKTAQLLIHDAREDRCYVRLANAVGTVKATPKKGKGFAFIVCQGEEFYFRRDDLLDEKQWAKVKANQKVLFQRSANITGQHRCDKRYCLYRKMTTIFWY
;
A
#
# COMPACT_ATOMS: atom_id res chain seq x y z
N ASP A 1 -0.40 -41.66 -29.99
CA ASP A 1 -1.58 -40.96 -29.43
C ASP A 1 -1.23 -40.04 -28.28
N THR A 2 -1.68 -38.78 -28.36
CA THR A 2 -1.50 -37.80 -27.27
C THR A 2 -2.55 -38.02 -26.17
N PRO A 3 -2.16 -38.16 -24.88
CA PRO A 3 -3.05 -38.48 -23.76
C PRO A 3 -4.15 -37.44 -23.50
N ALA A 4 -5.34 -37.90 -23.07
CA ALA A 4 -6.54 -37.08 -22.89
C ALA A 4 -6.40 -35.93 -21.87
N ALA A 5 -5.48 -36.05 -20.90
CA ALA A 5 -5.21 -34.99 -19.91
C ALA A 5 -4.63 -33.71 -20.57
N PHE A 6 -3.80 -33.86 -21.60
CA PHE A 6 -3.26 -32.73 -22.37
C PHE A 6 -4.33 -32.06 -23.25
N ARG A 7 -5.35 -32.80 -23.70
CA ARG A 7 -6.49 -32.23 -24.45
C ARG A 7 -7.37 -31.32 -23.59
N LYS A 8 -7.35 -31.49 -22.26
CA LYS A 8 -8.16 -30.69 -21.32
C LYS A 8 -7.47 -29.40 -20.84
N ALA A 9 -6.15 -29.27 -21.02
CA ALA A 9 -5.38 -28.11 -20.54
C ALA A 9 -5.09 -27.03 -21.61
N CYS A 10 -5.47 -27.25 -22.88
CA CYS A 10 -5.12 -26.35 -24.00
C CYS A 10 -6.34 -25.87 -24.80
N HIS A 11 -7.30 -25.18 -24.16
CA HIS A 11 -8.41 -24.51 -24.87
C HIS A 11 -8.34 -22.98 -24.82
N ASN A 12 -7.18 -22.39 -24.50
CA ASN A 12 -6.98 -20.95 -24.69
C ASN A 12 -5.74 -20.69 -25.54
N PHE A 13 -5.84 -20.99 -26.83
CA PHE A 13 -4.90 -20.46 -27.82
C PHE A 13 -5.39 -19.08 -28.22
N VAL A 14 -4.82 -18.04 -27.62
CA VAL A 14 -5.01 -16.68 -28.12
C VAL A 14 -4.06 -16.52 -29.31
N TYR A 15 -4.63 -16.58 -30.51
CA TYR A 15 -3.95 -16.18 -31.74
C TYR A 15 -3.96 -14.65 -31.78
N VAL A 16 -2.84 -14.01 -31.46
CA VAL A 16 -2.66 -12.59 -31.74
C VAL A 16 -1.69 -12.49 -32.89
N GLU A 17 -2.22 -12.11 -34.04
CA GLU A 17 -1.45 -11.66 -35.18
C GLU A 17 -0.62 -10.45 -34.74
N ASN A 18 0.69 -10.64 -34.71
CA ASN A 18 1.65 -9.53 -34.63
C ASN A 18 1.77 -8.91 -36.02
N ILE A 19 0.89 -7.98 -36.42
CA ILE A 19 1.20 -6.89 -37.38
C ILE A 19 0.29 -5.68 -37.12
N GLY A 20 0.91 -4.55 -36.78
CA GLY A 20 0.27 -3.24 -36.69
C GLY A 20 0.96 -2.34 -35.67
N CYS A 21 2.10 -1.76 -36.03
CA CYS A 21 2.68 -0.67 -35.27
C CYS A 21 1.78 0.57 -35.42
N GLU A 22 1.01 0.93 -34.40
CA GLU A 22 0.52 2.30 -34.23
C GLU A 22 0.03 2.54 -32.80
N ASP A 23 0.64 3.55 -32.21
CA ASP A 23 0.37 4.19 -30.92
C ASP A 23 -1.12 4.31 -30.63
N ASN A 24 -1.60 3.72 -29.53
CA ASN A 24 -2.83 4.16 -28.88
C ASN A 24 -2.73 3.97 -27.37
N GLN A 25 -2.38 5.07 -26.72
CA GLN A 25 -2.64 5.34 -25.32
C GLN A 25 -4.13 5.15 -25.02
N ALA A 26 -4.47 4.11 -24.27
CA ALA A 26 -5.77 3.98 -23.60
C ALA A 26 -5.55 3.32 -22.24
N GLY A 27 -4.87 4.04 -21.34
CA GLY A 27 -4.88 3.71 -19.92
C GLY A 27 -6.22 4.17 -19.33
N GLU A 28 -7.15 3.24 -19.20
CA GLU A 28 -8.47 3.47 -18.65
C GLU A 28 -8.38 3.92 -17.18
N VAL A 29 -9.10 4.98 -16.83
CA VAL A 29 -9.08 5.67 -15.52
C VAL A 29 -9.76 4.83 -14.40
N GLY A 30 -10.02 3.54 -14.64
CA GLY A 30 -10.68 2.62 -13.70
C GLY A 30 -9.77 1.57 -13.04
N ASP A 31 -8.59 1.29 -13.60
CA ASP A 31 -7.80 0.09 -13.25
C ASP A 31 -6.82 0.32 -12.08
N ASP A 32 -6.24 1.52 -12.00
CA ASP A 32 -5.20 1.82 -11.00
C ASP A 32 -5.74 1.79 -9.55
N ALA A 33 -7.01 2.17 -9.32
CA ALA A 33 -7.63 2.17 -7.99
C ALA A 33 -7.97 0.75 -7.50
N GLU A 34 -8.40 -0.13 -8.41
CA GLU A 34 -8.66 -1.54 -8.11
C GLU A 34 -7.35 -2.29 -7.87
N LEU A 35 -6.32 -2.01 -8.67
CA LEU A 35 -4.95 -2.48 -8.46
C LEU A 35 -4.42 -2.07 -7.08
N ASP A 36 -4.55 -0.78 -6.72
CA ASP A 36 -4.11 -0.28 -5.42
C ASP A 36 -4.80 -1.01 -4.26
N LYS A 37 -6.11 -1.24 -4.38
CA LYS A 37 -6.87 -2.00 -3.39
C LYS A 37 -6.35 -3.44 -3.27
N LEU A 38 -6.17 -4.13 -4.40
CA LEU A 38 -5.66 -5.51 -4.44
C LEU A 38 -4.26 -5.61 -3.82
N LEU A 39 -3.36 -4.67 -4.14
CA LEU A 39 -2.01 -4.59 -3.58
C LEU A 39 -2.02 -4.39 -2.07
N LEU A 40 -2.86 -3.48 -1.56
CA LEU A 40 -3.00 -3.25 -0.13
C LEU A 40 -3.60 -4.47 0.58
N ASP A 41 -4.65 -5.07 0.03
CA ASP A 41 -5.30 -6.24 0.64
C ASP A 41 -4.34 -7.42 0.75
N ALA A 42 -3.50 -7.65 -0.28
CA ALA A 42 -2.43 -8.64 -0.22
C ALA A 42 -1.37 -8.29 0.84
N TYR A 43 -0.95 -7.03 0.90
CA TYR A 43 0.04 -6.55 1.87
C TYR A 43 -0.46 -6.73 3.31
N TRP A 44 -1.69 -6.33 3.62
CA TRP A 44 -2.25 -6.41 4.98
C TRP A 44 -2.41 -7.85 5.48
N GLN A 45 -2.60 -8.80 4.57
CA GLN A 45 -2.64 -10.23 4.93
C GLN A 45 -1.25 -10.82 5.22
N LEU A 46 -0.17 -10.13 4.87
CA LEU A 46 1.21 -10.62 5.01
C LEU A 46 2.04 -9.84 6.04
N VAL A 47 1.75 -8.55 6.26
CA VAL A 47 2.60 -7.65 7.05
C VAL A 47 2.85 -8.13 8.49
N GLY A 48 1.92 -8.89 9.10
CA GLY A 48 2.16 -9.50 10.41
C GLY A 48 2.74 -8.50 11.44
N ASP A 49 3.82 -8.89 12.11
CA ASP A 49 4.54 -8.04 13.09
C ASP A 49 5.68 -7.22 12.48
N ASN A 50 6.05 -7.48 11.21
CA ASN A 50 7.14 -6.79 10.52
C ASN A 50 6.60 -5.65 9.65
N ASP A 51 7.29 -4.52 9.54
CA ASP A 51 6.78 -3.40 8.72
C ASP A 51 6.99 -3.57 7.21
N SER A 52 7.41 -4.75 6.80
CA SER A 52 7.76 -5.03 5.41
C SER A 52 7.44 -6.47 5.05
N VAL A 53 7.02 -6.66 3.82
CA VAL A 53 6.63 -7.94 3.23
C VAL A 53 7.64 -8.29 2.15
N TYR A 54 8.04 -9.56 2.06
CA TYR A 54 8.89 -10.02 0.98
C TYR A 54 8.14 -9.95 -0.37
N LEU A 55 8.78 -9.40 -1.41
CA LEU A 55 8.13 -9.16 -2.71
C LEU A 55 7.62 -10.46 -3.35
N GLY A 56 8.35 -11.56 -3.15
CA GLY A 56 7.93 -12.88 -3.63
C GLY A 56 6.62 -13.33 -2.99
N ASP A 57 6.51 -13.23 -1.67
CA ASP A 57 5.30 -13.60 -0.92
C ASP A 57 4.11 -12.72 -1.32
N LEU A 58 4.36 -11.42 -1.53
CA LEU A 58 3.35 -10.49 -2.04
C LEU A 58 2.84 -10.93 -3.41
N GLY A 59 3.74 -11.28 -4.34
CA GLY A 59 3.38 -11.80 -5.66
C GLY A 59 2.54 -13.09 -5.59
N THR A 60 2.94 -14.03 -4.73
CA THR A 60 2.18 -15.27 -4.51
C THR A 60 0.79 -14.97 -3.94
N LYS A 61 0.69 -14.04 -2.99
CA LYS A 61 -0.59 -13.67 -2.37
C LYS A 61 -1.52 -12.96 -3.34
N LEU A 62 -0.99 -12.10 -4.22
CA LEU A 62 -1.76 -11.45 -5.29
C LEU A 62 -2.41 -12.49 -6.19
N LYS A 63 -1.64 -13.50 -6.64
CA LYS A 63 -2.17 -14.61 -7.45
C LYS A 63 -3.22 -15.48 -6.73
N GLN A 64 -3.18 -15.52 -5.39
CA GLN A 64 -4.20 -16.22 -4.60
C GLN A 64 -5.50 -15.41 -4.49
N LEU A 65 -5.41 -14.08 -4.36
CA LEU A 65 -6.57 -13.20 -4.27
C LEU A 65 -7.23 -13.01 -5.64
N ASP A 66 -6.41 -12.85 -6.68
CA ASP A 66 -6.83 -12.78 -8.06
C ASP A 66 -5.89 -13.62 -8.94
N SER A 67 -6.39 -14.75 -9.41
CA SER A 67 -5.64 -15.64 -10.30
C SER A 67 -5.28 -15.01 -11.65
N ALA A 68 -6.07 -14.03 -12.11
CA ALA A 68 -5.85 -13.33 -13.37
C ALA A 68 -4.80 -12.22 -13.27
N PHE A 69 -4.45 -11.79 -12.05
CA PHE A 69 -3.49 -10.72 -11.81
C PHE A 69 -2.16 -10.96 -12.54
N ASP A 70 -1.76 -10.11 -13.48
CA ASP A 70 -0.46 -10.14 -14.12
C ASP A 70 0.09 -8.71 -14.26
N PRO A 71 1.32 -8.41 -13.77
CA PRO A 71 1.91 -7.09 -13.92
C PRO A 71 1.97 -6.55 -15.35
N ARG A 72 2.01 -7.44 -16.35
CA ARG A 72 2.07 -7.09 -17.78
C ARG A 72 0.74 -6.52 -18.28
N THR A 73 -0.39 -6.94 -17.71
CA THR A 73 -1.72 -6.36 -18.00
C THR A 73 -1.73 -4.87 -17.68
N TYR A 74 -0.96 -4.46 -16.66
CA TYR A 74 -0.78 -3.07 -16.23
C TYR A 74 0.44 -2.38 -16.88
N GLY A 75 0.98 -2.93 -17.98
CA GLY A 75 2.11 -2.35 -18.71
C GLY A 75 3.47 -2.45 -18.00
N SER A 76 3.61 -3.32 -17.00
CA SER A 76 4.85 -3.47 -16.22
C SER A 76 5.49 -4.85 -16.40
N ALA A 77 6.79 -4.88 -16.73
CA ALA A 77 7.50 -6.15 -16.96
C ALA A 77 7.72 -7.01 -15.71
N SER A 78 7.51 -6.46 -14.50
CA SER A 78 7.67 -7.17 -13.22
C SER A 78 6.83 -6.49 -12.13
N LEU A 79 6.51 -7.24 -11.07
CA LEU A 79 5.81 -6.70 -9.90
C LEU A 79 6.59 -5.53 -9.24
N LYS A 80 7.92 -5.62 -9.21
CA LYS A 80 8.77 -4.52 -8.71
C LYS A 80 8.54 -3.23 -9.49
N LYS A 81 8.56 -3.30 -10.83
CA LYS A 81 8.32 -2.13 -11.71
C LYS A 81 6.88 -1.63 -11.58
N LEU A 82 5.92 -2.54 -11.46
CA LEU A 82 4.52 -2.19 -11.24
C LEU A 82 4.38 -1.34 -9.97
N ILE A 83 4.93 -1.82 -8.86
CA ILE A 83 4.85 -1.10 -7.58
C ILE A 83 5.50 0.29 -7.67
N ILE A 84 6.66 0.40 -8.33
CA ILE A 84 7.36 1.68 -8.48
C ILE A 84 6.57 2.68 -9.35
N ASN A 85 5.93 2.20 -10.42
CA ASN A 85 5.37 3.07 -11.44
C ASN A 85 3.89 3.40 -11.23
N LYS A 86 3.14 2.51 -10.56
CA LYS A 86 1.67 2.56 -10.53
C LYS A 86 1.06 2.74 -9.15
N THR A 87 1.82 2.61 -8.06
CA THR A 87 1.29 2.85 -6.72
C THR A 87 2.13 3.85 -5.94
N ALA A 88 1.45 4.76 -5.25
CA ALA A 88 2.06 5.67 -4.29
C ALA A 88 1.97 5.15 -2.84
N GLN A 89 1.27 4.03 -2.63
CA GLN A 89 0.96 3.52 -1.28
C GLN A 89 1.98 2.50 -0.80
N LEU A 90 2.65 1.82 -1.72
CA LEU A 90 3.71 0.86 -1.43
C LEU A 90 5.03 1.33 -2.01
N LEU A 91 6.12 1.09 -1.28
CA LEU A 91 7.48 1.40 -1.69
C LEU A 91 8.35 0.17 -1.57
N ILE A 92 9.29 0.01 -2.50
CA ILE A 92 10.33 -1.01 -2.40
C ILE A 92 11.26 -0.65 -1.23
N HIS A 93 11.49 -1.60 -0.35
CA HIS A 93 12.37 -1.54 0.82
C HIS A 93 13.44 -2.62 0.71
N ASP A 94 14.69 -2.30 1.06
CA ASP A 94 15.85 -3.22 1.06
C ASP A 94 15.89 -4.14 -0.17
N ALA A 95 16.25 -3.58 -1.32
CA ALA A 95 16.46 -4.34 -2.55
C ALA A 95 17.94 -4.72 -2.67
N ARG A 96 18.26 -5.95 -2.25
CA ARG A 96 19.53 -6.63 -2.54
C ARG A 96 19.37 -7.51 -3.78
N GLU A 97 20.47 -8.09 -4.26
CA GLU A 97 20.46 -8.94 -5.47
C GLU A 97 19.47 -10.11 -5.36
N ASP A 98 19.31 -10.69 -4.15
CA ASP A 98 18.49 -11.87 -3.89
C ASP A 98 17.20 -11.60 -3.11
N ARG A 99 17.11 -10.42 -2.45
CA ARG A 99 16.01 -10.10 -1.53
C ARG A 99 15.44 -8.73 -1.81
N CYS A 100 14.13 -8.66 -1.91
CA CYS A 100 13.41 -7.42 -2.18
C CYS A 100 12.19 -7.40 -1.27
N TYR A 101 12.05 -6.34 -0.48
CA TYR A 101 10.90 -6.16 0.40
C TYR A 101 10.05 -4.98 -0.07
N VAL A 102 8.82 -4.93 0.41
CA VAL A 102 7.87 -3.86 0.16
C VAL A 102 7.33 -3.39 1.49
N ARG A 103 7.13 -2.09 1.65
CA ARG A 103 6.51 -1.48 2.84
C ARG A 103 5.55 -0.38 2.43
N LEU A 104 4.69 0.04 3.35
CA LEU A 104 3.83 1.21 3.12
C LEU A 104 4.67 2.50 2.99
N ALA A 105 4.24 3.35 2.07
CA ALA A 105 4.75 4.69 1.90
C ALA A 105 4.47 5.55 3.13
N ASN A 106 5.45 6.37 3.49
CA ASN A 106 5.24 7.39 4.51
C ASN A 106 4.58 8.61 3.87
N ALA A 107 3.49 9.07 4.47
CA ALA A 107 2.90 10.36 4.21
C ALA A 107 3.48 11.41 5.18
N VAL A 108 3.49 12.67 4.74
CA VAL A 108 3.89 13.82 5.54
C VAL A 108 2.64 14.64 5.85
N GLY A 109 2.43 14.95 7.12
CA GLY A 109 1.33 15.83 7.55
C GLY A 109 1.74 16.72 8.70
N THR A 110 0.82 17.56 9.14
CA THR A 110 1.01 18.47 10.25
C THR A 110 0.04 18.14 11.38
N VAL A 111 0.53 18.15 12.62
CA VAL A 111 -0.33 17.96 13.79
C VAL A 111 -1.30 19.13 13.90
N LYS A 112 -2.60 18.85 13.85
CA LYS A 112 -3.68 19.86 13.88
C LYS A 112 -3.63 20.72 15.14
N ALA A 113 -3.44 20.07 16.30
CA ALA A 113 -3.43 20.73 17.59
C ALA A 113 -2.57 19.94 18.59
N THR A 114 -1.96 20.64 19.54
CA THR A 114 -1.24 20.02 20.65
C THR A 114 -2.21 19.14 21.45
N PRO A 115 -1.86 17.87 21.73
CA PRO A 115 -2.73 16.99 22.50
C PRO A 115 -3.01 17.56 23.90
N LYS A 116 -4.30 17.56 24.31
CA LYS A 116 -4.69 18.04 25.64
C LYS A 116 -4.15 17.09 26.72
N LYS A 117 -3.69 17.65 27.84
CA LYS A 117 -3.30 16.85 29.02
C LYS A 117 -4.46 15.91 29.41
N GLY A 118 -4.16 14.62 29.57
CA GLY A 118 -5.15 13.58 29.89
C GLY A 118 -5.93 13.00 28.71
N LYS A 119 -5.85 13.59 27.50
CA LYS A 119 -6.35 12.97 26.27
C LYS A 119 -5.22 12.23 25.57
N GLY A 120 -5.39 10.93 25.33
CA GLY A 120 -4.42 10.07 24.66
C GLY A 120 -4.55 10.02 23.14
N PHE A 121 -5.06 11.08 22.51
CA PHE A 121 -5.27 11.13 21.05
C PHE A 121 -5.11 12.54 20.48
N ALA A 122 -4.81 12.61 19.19
CA ALA A 122 -4.65 13.84 18.43
C ALA A 122 -4.95 13.61 16.94
N PHE A 123 -4.83 14.68 16.15
CA PHE A 123 -5.15 14.68 14.73
C PHE A 123 -3.98 15.22 13.90
N ILE A 124 -3.81 14.67 12.70
CA ILE A 124 -2.86 15.13 11.68
C ILE A 124 -3.67 15.63 10.49
N VAL A 125 -3.29 16.75 9.89
CA VAL A 125 -3.81 17.21 8.62
C VAL A 125 -2.82 16.87 7.53
N CYS A 126 -3.27 16.19 6.47
CA CYS A 126 -2.49 15.90 5.27
C CYS A 126 -3.39 16.10 4.06
N GLN A 127 -2.96 16.94 3.11
CA GLN A 127 -3.73 17.23 1.88
C GLN A 127 -5.19 17.69 2.15
N GLY A 128 -5.45 18.35 3.29
CA GLY A 128 -6.79 18.80 3.67
C GLY A 128 -7.65 17.75 4.39
N GLU A 129 -7.15 16.53 4.54
CA GLU A 129 -7.82 15.44 5.28
C GLU A 129 -7.29 15.30 6.71
N GLU A 130 -8.16 14.94 7.66
CA GLU A 130 -7.84 14.88 9.09
C GLU A 130 -7.70 13.46 9.62
N PHE A 131 -6.49 13.04 9.91
CA PHE A 131 -6.19 11.71 10.35
C PHE A 131 -6.09 11.61 11.88
N TYR A 132 -6.80 10.66 12.49
CA TYR A 132 -6.80 10.41 13.93
C TYR A 132 -5.68 9.44 14.33
N PHE A 133 -4.96 9.74 15.43
CA PHE A 133 -4.00 8.81 16.04
C PHE A 133 -4.04 8.89 17.57
N ARG A 134 -3.67 7.79 18.22
CA ARG A 134 -3.52 7.64 19.67
C ARG A 134 -2.07 7.73 20.09
N ARG A 135 -1.86 7.92 21.40
CA ARG A 135 -0.54 7.81 22.02
C ARG A 135 0.13 6.47 21.68
N ASP A 136 -0.64 5.39 21.69
CA ASP A 136 -0.13 4.03 21.51
C ASP A 136 0.16 3.71 20.02
N ASP A 137 -0.21 4.61 19.09
CA ASP A 137 0.14 4.51 17.66
C ASP A 137 1.52 5.14 17.35
N LEU A 138 2.17 5.73 18.35
CA LEU A 138 3.55 6.21 18.25
C LEU A 138 4.52 5.03 18.36
N LEU A 139 5.64 5.11 17.63
CA LEU A 139 6.73 4.14 17.81
C LEU A 139 7.33 4.15 19.22
N ASP A 140 7.36 5.32 19.84
CA ASP A 140 7.82 5.52 21.21
C ASP A 140 6.84 6.45 21.92
N GLU A 141 6.15 5.93 22.93
CA GLU A 141 5.17 6.68 23.72
C GLU A 141 5.77 7.95 24.33
N LYS A 142 7.09 7.99 24.58
CA LYS A 142 7.79 9.18 25.10
C LYS A 142 7.74 10.35 24.11
N GLN A 143 7.52 10.08 22.83
CA GLN A 143 7.33 11.14 21.82
C GLN A 143 6.02 11.90 22.03
N TRP A 144 5.04 11.35 22.75
CA TRP A 144 3.76 12.01 23.01
C TRP A 144 3.91 13.39 23.64
N ALA A 145 4.82 13.52 24.61
CA ALA A 145 5.11 14.79 25.27
C ALA A 145 5.72 15.84 24.34
N LYS A 146 6.25 15.41 23.18
CA LYS A 146 6.93 16.25 22.19
C LYS A 146 6.00 16.65 21.05
N VAL A 147 4.80 16.04 20.93
CA VAL A 147 3.81 16.35 19.90
C VAL A 147 3.22 17.76 20.15
N LYS A 148 3.39 18.66 19.18
CA LYS A 148 2.90 20.05 19.23
C LYS A 148 2.09 20.42 17.99
N ALA A 149 1.20 21.39 18.12
CA ALA A 149 0.47 21.97 16.98
C ALA A 149 1.44 22.44 15.87
N ASN A 150 1.04 22.26 14.62
CA ASN A 150 1.80 22.57 13.40
C ASN A 150 3.12 21.80 13.23
N GLN A 151 3.38 20.80 14.07
CA GLN A 151 4.56 19.94 13.90
C GLN A 151 4.40 19.02 12.70
N LYS A 152 5.42 18.96 11.84
CA LYS A 152 5.47 18.00 10.74
C LYS A 152 5.81 16.60 11.25
N VAL A 153 5.07 15.60 10.78
CA VAL A 153 5.21 14.20 11.18
C VAL A 153 5.16 13.28 9.96
N LEU A 154 5.89 12.17 10.04
CA LEU A 154 5.78 11.06 9.10
C LEU A 154 4.84 10.02 9.69
N PHE A 155 3.92 9.55 8.86
CA PHE A 155 2.95 8.54 9.25
C PHE A 155 2.62 7.64 8.06
N GLN A 156 2.13 6.43 8.31
CA GLN A 156 1.64 5.52 7.28
C GLN A 156 0.11 5.52 7.29
N ARG A 157 -0.50 5.59 6.10
CA ARG A 157 -1.95 5.52 5.92
C ARG A 157 -2.40 4.06 5.89
N SER A 158 -3.55 3.75 6.48
CA SER A 158 -4.16 2.42 6.34
C SER A 158 -5.64 2.53 6.01
N ALA A 159 -6.12 1.58 5.22
CA ALA A 159 -7.53 1.42 4.91
C ALA A 159 -8.32 0.72 6.04
N ASN A 160 -7.66 0.21 7.09
CA ASN A 160 -8.33 -0.52 8.16
C ASN A 160 -9.12 0.42 9.10
N ILE A 161 -10.44 0.44 8.90
CA ILE A 161 -11.42 1.22 9.68
C ILE A 161 -11.68 0.57 11.05
N THR A 162 -10.65 0.46 11.90
CA THR A 162 -10.80 -0.13 13.25
C THR A 162 -11.08 0.91 14.35
N GLY A 163 -11.18 2.19 13.99
CA GLY A 163 -11.59 3.26 14.89
C GLY A 163 -13.11 3.35 15.03
N GLN A 164 -13.67 2.69 16.06
CA GLN A 164 -15.08 2.80 16.42
C GLN A 164 -15.39 4.16 17.10
N HIS A 165 -15.07 5.28 16.45
CA HIS A 165 -15.66 6.57 16.78
C HIS A 165 -16.84 6.81 15.83
N ARG A 166 -18.05 6.80 16.41
CA ARG A 166 -19.28 7.25 15.75
C ARG A 166 -19.12 8.73 15.41
N CYS A 167 -18.60 9.02 14.22
CA CYS A 167 -18.86 10.17 13.35
C CYS A 167 -17.74 10.19 12.30
N ASP A 168 -18.13 9.93 11.06
CA ASP A 168 -17.32 9.87 9.83
C ASP A 168 -16.35 8.67 9.67
N LYS A 169 -16.69 7.81 8.70
CA LYS A 169 -16.02 6.56 8.30
C LYS A 169 -14.65 6.77 7.60
N ARG A 170 -13.94 7.89 7.83
CA ARG A 170 -12.91 8.36 6.88
C ARG A 170 -11.46 8.40 7.36
N TYR A 171 -11.16 8.08 8.62
CA TYR A 171 -9.83 8.43 9.15
C TYR A 171 -9.27 7.33 10.04
N CYS A 172 -8.43 6.45 9.47
CA CYS A 172 -7.65 5.48 10.23
C CYS A 172 -6.17 5.57 9.85
N LEU A 173 -5.33 5.85 10.85
CA LEU A 173 -3.87 5.75 10.77
C LEU A 173 -3.43 4.42 11.36
N TYR A 174 -2.34 3.85 10.82
CA TYR A 174 -1.77 2.61 11.36
C TYR A 174 -0.42 2.86 12.03
N ARG A 175 -0.34 2.38 13.27
CA ARG A 175 0.76 1.90 14.14
C ARG A 175 2.13 2.56 14.17
N LYS A 176 2.58 3.32 13.19
CA LYS A 176 3.96 3.83 13.16
C LYS A 176 4.00 5.28 12.77
N MET A 177 3.63 6.09 13.74
CA MET A 177 3.93 7.51 13.68
C MET A 177 5.32 7.73 14.28
N THR A 178 6.23 8.26 13.45
CA THR A 178 7.53 8.74 13.93
C THR A 178 7.52 10.25 13.85
N THR A 179 7.81 10.88 14.98
CA THR A 179 8.06 12.31 14.99
C THR A 179 9.27 12.61 14.09
N ILE A 180 9.11 13.51 13.12
CA ILE A 180 10.29 14.07 12.43
C ILE A 180 10.97 15.00 13.43
N PHE A 181 12.03 14.51 14.06
CA PHE A 181 12.99 15.40 14.71
C PHE A 181 13.85 15.98 13.58
N TRP A 182 13.62 17.25 13.26
CA TRP A 182 14.65 18.01 12.56
C TRP A 182 15.84 18.12 13.51
N TYR A 183 17.03 17.74 13.04
CA TYR A 183 18.29 18.24 13.59
C TYR A 183 18.41 19.73 13.25
#